data_AF-A0A4U1DC02-F1
#
_entry.id   AF-A0A4U1DC02-F1
#
_cell.length_a   1.000
_cell.length_b   1.000
_cell.length_c   1.000
_cell.angle_alpha   90.00
_cell.angle_beta   90.00
_cell.angle_gamma   90.00
#
_symmetry.space_group_name_H-M   'P 1'
#
loop_
_entity.id
_entity.type
_entity.pdbx_description
1 polymer ?
#
loop_
_entity_poly.entity_id
_entity_poly.type
_entity_poly.pdbx_seq_one_letter_code
_entity_poly.pdbx_strand_id
1 'polypeptide(L)' 'MFKLAKIIFGVITLCLASYGLITKNFELQPFMTFFMGLFILVIGIEELKKGRKGIGIVSIAACLFAIFVTFQGYILN' A
#
# COMPACT_ATOMS: atom_id res chain seq x y z
N MET A 1 3.88 -6.63 16.98
CA MET A 1 4.07 -5.25 16.44
C MET A 1 3.49 -5.09 15.03
N PHE A 2 3.86 -5.90 14.03
CA PHE A 2 3.34 -5.78 12.64
C PHE A 2 1.80 -5.89 12.47
N LYS A 3 1.08 -6.56 13.38
CA LYS A 3 -0.40 -6.61 13.37
C LYS A 3 -1.07 -5.24 13.49
N LEU A 4 -0.51 -4.33 14.30
CA LEU A 4 -1.10 -3.01 14.51
C LEU A 4 -0.95 -2.14 13.25
N ALA A 5 0.23 -2.18 12.64
CA ALA A 5 0.50 -1.51 11.36
C ALA A 5 -0.48 -1.99 10.29
N LYS A 6 -0.72 -3.31 10.18
CA LYS A 6 -1.71 -3.85 9.25
C LYS A 6 -3.11 -3.28 9.45
N ILE A 7 -3.57 -3.19 10.70
CA ILE A 7 -4.88 -2.65 11.02
C ILE A 7 -4.95 -1.16 10.66
N ILE A 8 -3.94 -0.37 11.01
CA ILE A 8 -3.89 1.07 10.72
C ILE A 8 -3.93 1.32 9.21
N PHE A 9 -3.07 0.64 8.44
CA PHE A 9 -3.07 0.75 6.99
C PHE A 9 -4.40 0.31 6.36
N GLY A 10 -5.00 -0.79 6.84
CA GLY A 10 -6.29 -1.25 6.35
C GLY A 10 -7.43 -0.25 6.61
N VAL A 11 -7.46 0.37 7.79
CA VAL A 11 -8.45 1.41 8.12
C VAL A 11 -8.24 2.65 7.25
N ILE A 12 -7.00 3.09 7.04
CA ILE A 12 -6.67 4.23 6.16
C ILE A 12 -7.12 3.96 4.73
N THR A 13 -6.82 2.77 4.18
CA THR A 13 -7.25 2.38 2.83
C THR A 13 -8.78 2.35 2.73
N LEU A 14 -9.48 1.85 3.75
CA LEU A 14 -10.94 1.82 3.77
C LEU A 14 -11.55 3.23 3.82
N CYS A 15 -11.00 4.13 4.65
CA CYS A 15 -11.43 5.52 4.71
C CYS A 15 -11.21 6.25 3.38
N LEU A 16 -10.02 6.10 2.77
CA LEU A 16 -9.77 6.66 1.45
C LEU A 16 -10.74 6.08 0.42
N ALA A 17 -10.98 4.76 0.42
CA ALA A 17 -11.84 4.09 -0.57
C ALA A 17 -13.28 4.62 -0.51
N SER A 18 -13.79 4.75 0.73
CA SER A 18 -15.09 5.34 1.01
C SER A 18 -15.16 6.79 0.53
N TYR A 19 -14.11 7.58 0.79
CA TYR A 19 -14.03 8.98 0.37
C TYR A 19 -14.00 9.13 -1.16
N GLY A 20 -13.17 8.35 -1.86
CA GLY A 20 -13.09 8.37 -3.32
C GLY A 20 -14.41 7.95 -3.98
N LEU A 21 -15.10 6.96 -3.40
CA LEU A 21 -16.39 6.49 -3.90
C LEU A 21 -17.53 7.51 -3.71
N ILE A 22 -17.58 8.17 -2.56
CA ILE A 22 -18.59 9.20 -2.24
C ILE A 22 -18.35 10.46 -3.08
N THR A 23 -17.10 10.92 -3.15
CA THR A 23 -16.75 12.18 -3.80
C THR A 23 -16.65 12.02 -5.33
N LYS A 24 -16.67 10.78 -5.85
CA LYS A 24 -16.34 10.42 -7.25
C LYS A 24 -15.01 10.99 -7.75
N ASN A 25 -14.16 11.42 -6.82
CA ASN A 25 -12.95 12.14 -7.13
C ASN A 25 -11.76 11.22 -6.84
N PHE A 26 -11.11 10.78 -7.92
CA PHE A 26 -10.02 9.79 -7.87
C PHE A 26 -8.65 10.45 -7.68
N GLU A 27 -8.59 11.75 -7.39
CA GLU A 27 -7.35 12.46 -7.06
C GLU A 27 -6.58 11.84 -5.88
N LEU A 28 -7.28 11.10 -5.01
CA LEU A 28 -6.71 10.40 -3.85
C LEU A 28 -6.33 8.93 -4.13
N GLN A 29 -6.56 8.44 -5.35
CA GLN A 29 -6.19 7.09 -5.78
C GLN A 29 -4.67 6.82 -5.78
N PRO A 30 -3.79 7.79 -6.11
CA PRO A 30 -2.35 7.66 -5.90
C PRO A 30 -2.01 7.47 -4.41
N PHE A 31 -2.68 8.24 -3.54
CA PHE A 31 -2.51 8.12 -2.09
C PHE A 31 -2.95 6.75 -1.56
N MET A 32 -4.06 6.18 -2.05
CA MET A 32 -4.45 4.80 -1.70
C MET A 32 -3.36 3.79 -2.05
N THR A 33 -2.83 3.91 -3.27
CA THR A 33 -1.83 2.99 -3.80
C THR A 33 -0.54 3.07 -3.01
N PHE A 34 -0.15 4.27 -2.60
CA PHE A 34 0.98 4.50 -1.71
C PHE A 34 0.82 3.82 -0.34
N PHE A 35 -0.33 4.01 0.32
CA PHE A 35 -0.61 3.36 1.61
C PHE A 35 -0.71 1.83 1.48
N MET A 36 -1.25 1.32 0.36
CA MET A 36 -1.21 -0.12 0.05
C MET A 36 0.21 -0.65 -0.14
N GLY A 37 1.08 0.09 -0.83
CA GLY A 37 2.49 -0.27 -1.00
C GLY A 37 3.22 -0.41 0.34
N LEU A 38 3.02 0.55 1.24
CA LEU A 38 3.55 0.50 2.61
C LEU A 38 3.01 -0.71 3.40
N PHE A 39 1.72 -1.04 3.27
CA PHE A 39 1.15 -2.23 3.88
C PHE A 39 1.79 -3.53 3.38
N ILE A 40 2.03 -3.63 2.08
CA ILE A 40 2.72 -4.77 1.47
C ILE A 40 4.17 -4.86 1.95
N LEU A 41 4.87 -3.73 2.10
CA LEU A 41 6.22 -3.69 2.66
C LEU A 41 6.26 -4.18 4.11
N VAL A 42 5.29 -3.77 4.93
CA VAL A 42 5.12 -4.25 6.32
C VAL A 42 4.91 -5.78 6.35
N ILE A 43 4.10 -6.33 5.42
CA ILE A 43 3.93 -7.79 5.25
C ILE A 43 5.25 -8.45 4.85
N GLY A 44 5.96 -7.86 3.88
CA GLY A 44 7.22 -8.36 3.36
C GLY A 44 8.28 -8.50 4.44
N ILE A 45 8.47 -7.45 5.25
CA ILE A 45 9.41 -7.46 6.37
C ILE A 45 9.00 -8.51 7.41
N GLU A 46 7.70 -8.67 7.68
CA GLU A 46 7.19 -9.68 8.60
C GLU A 46 7.48 -11.11 8.10
N GLU A 47 7.31 -11.37 6.80
CA GLU A 47 7.60 -12.65 6.15
C GLU A 47 9.11 -12.93 6.06
N LEU A 48 9.94 -11.90 5.79
CA LEU A 48 11.40 -12.02 5.85
C LEU A 48 11.87 -12.40 7.25
N LYS A 49 11.31 -11.79 8.30
CA LYS A 49 11.58 -12.16 9.70
C LYS A 49 11.15 -13.59 10.03
N LYS A 50 10.12 -14.12 9.36
CA LYS A 50 9.67 -15.52 9.51
C LYS A 50 10.48 -16.51 8.67
N GLY A 51 11.55 -16.07 8.01
CA GLY A 51 12.42 -16.92 7.19
C GLY A 51 11.90 -17.18 5.77
N ARG A 52 10.74 -16.60 5.40
CA ARG A 52 10.15 -16.78 4.06
C ARG A 52 10.69 -15.73 3.09
N LYS A 53 11.89 -16.00 2.60
CA LYS A 53 12.64 -15.11 1.69
C LYS A 53 11.88 -14.77 0.40
N GLY A 54 11.16 -15.74 -0.18
CA GLY A 54 10.41 -15.53 -1.43
C GLY A 54 9.30 -14.47 -1.31
N ILE A 55 8.40 -14.63 -0.35
CA ILE A 55 7.27 -13.71 -0.13
C ILE A 55 7.78 -12.33 0.29
N GLY A 56 8.86 -12.28 1.07
CA GLY A 56 9.54 -11.06 1.44
C GLY A 56 10.06 -10.24 0.25
N ILE A 57 10.76 -10.89 -0.69
CA ILE A 57 11.30 -10.25 -1.90
C ILE A 57 10.17 -9.77 -2.82
N VAL A 58 9.15 -10.61 -3.03
CA VAL A 58 7.96 -10.23 -3.82
C VAL A 58 7.27 -9.02 -3.22
N SER A 59 7.18 -8.93 -1.89
CA SER A 59 6.59 -7.79 -1.20
C SER A 59 7.39 -6.49 -1.37
N ILE A 60 8.74 -6.57 -1.36
CA ILE A 60 9.60 -5.41 -1.65
C ILE A 60 9.41 -4.95 -3.09
N ALA A 61 9.38 -5.88 -4.05
CA ALA A 61 9.12 -5.56 -5.45
C ALA A 61 7.73 -4.92 -5.66
N ALA A 62 6.70 -5.45 -4.99
CA ALA A 62 5.36 -4.89 -5.02
C ALA A 62 5.27 -3.49 -4.39
N CYS A 63 6.05 -3.21 -3.34
CA CYS A 63 6.15 -1.86 -2.78
C CYS A 63 6.80 -0.88 -3.75
N LEU A 64 7.89 -1.28 -4.41
CA LEU A 64 8.53 -0.45 -5.45
C LEU A 64 7.58 -0.14 -6.59
N PHE A 65 6.81 -1.14 -7.03
CA PHE A 65 5.78 -0.98 -8.05
C PHE A 65 4.66 -0.02 -7.58
N ALA A 66 4.17 -0.16 -6.35
CA ALA A 66 3.15 0.74 -5.81
C ALA A 66 3.63 2.21 -5.73
N ILE A 67 4.89 2.44 -5.38
CA ILE A 67 5.51 3.77 -5.41
C ILE A 67 5.56 4.30 -6.85
N PHE A 68 6.00 3.48 -7.80
CA PHE A 68 6.01 3.86 -9.22
C PHE A 68 4.63 4.26 -9.74
N VAL A 69 3.60 3.48 -9.42
CA VAL A 69 2.20 3.77 -9.78
C VAL A 69 1.71 5.07 -9.12
N THR A 70 2.14 5.36 -7.89
CA THR A 70 1.81 6.63 -7.22
C THR A 70 2.37 7.83 -7.99
N PHE A 71 3.65 7.76 -8.41
CA PHE A 71 4.27 8.82 -9.21
C PHE A 71 3.61 8.95 -10.59
N GLN A 72 3.27 7.83 -11.23
CA GLN A 72 2.55 7.85 -12.50
C GLN A 72 1.16 8.50 -12.36
N GLY A 73 0.41 8.17 -11.31
CA GLY A 73 -0.89 8.77 -11.05
C GLY A 73 -0.83 10.27 -10.78
N TYR A 74 0.27 10.78 -10.22
CA TYR A 74 0.49 12.20 -10.00
C TYR A 74 0.98 12.95 -11.25
N ILE A 75 1.72 12.28 -12.14
CA ILE A 75 2.25 12.86 -13.39
C ILE A 75 1.20 12.87 -14.51
N LEU A 76 0.30 11.89 -14.54
CA LEU A 76 -0.66 11.69 -15.62
C LEU A 76 -2.02 12.38 -15.38
N ASN A 77 -2.24 12.98 -14.20
CA ASN A 77 -3.44 13.73 -13.82
C ASN A 77 -3.15 15.23 -13.76
#